data_AF-A0A426TVN6-F1
#
_entry.id   AF-A0A426TVN6-F1
#
_cell.length_a   1.000
_cell.length_b   1.000
_cell.length_c   1.000
_cell.angle_alpha   90.00
_cell.angle_beta   90.00
_cell.angle_gamma   90.00
#
_symmetry.space_group_name_H-M   'P 1'
#
loop_
_entity.id
_entity.type
_entity.pdbx_description
1 polymer ?
#
loop_
_entity_poly.entity_id
_entity_poly.type
_entity_poly.pdbx_seq_one_letter_code
_entity_poly.pdbx_strand_id
1 'polypeptide(L)'
;MLVVNIHLRTDKGNTMNQTLPINQSRPAPHFAKTFLALFGLGLLGVLTLIPMIMSQLAVLPPELLELPIPVLTALSLLNPLILLALAVAIGTLLAQRVGLRSLVAEKVRTGTPIWPQLRPAIPMAFGLGLGFMLVIVVLDRFINPFANVELPTAGNPFMQLVLGLLYGGITEELLLRWGLMSLFVWLGWRVFQRGAGAPHPAIVWTAIFLAAILFGVGHLPAMASMVVLTPLIIVRTILLNALGGIVFGWLFWRDNLETAMVSHAAFHVGLFFINLGVWLMG
;
A
#
# COMPACT_ATOMS: atom_id res chain seq x y z
N MET A 1 44.26 9.77 19.11
CA MET A 1 45.17 9.89 17.95
C MET A 1 45.77 8.51 17.72
N LEU A 2 45.19 7.74 16.81
CA LEU A 2 45.78 6.51 16.25
C LEU A 2 45.07 6.27 14.91
N VAL A 3 45.85 6.34 13.83
CA VAL A 3 45.42 6.22 12.44
C VAL A 3 45.66 4.77 12.01
N VAL A 4 44.66 4.12 11.42
CA VAL A 4 44.88 2.90 10.63
C VAL A 4 44.55 3.23 9.18
N ASN A 5 45.60 3.39 8.39
CA ASN A 5 45.60 3.52 6.94
C ASN A 5 45.44 2.13 6.32
N ILE A 6 44.46 1.94 5.44
CA ILE A 6 44.46 0.84 4.49
C ILE A 6 44.86 1.40 3.14
N HIS A 7 46.09 1.08 2.73
CA HIS A 7 46.65 1.39 1.41
C HIS A 7 45.99 0.50 0.36
N LEU A 8 45.34 1.11 -0.64
CA LEU A 8 45.19 0.51 -1.97
C LEU A 8 45.98 1.38 -2.94
N ARG A 9 46.98 0.74 -3.56
CA ARG A 9 47.94 1.35 -4.47
C ARG A 9 47.22 1.79 -5.75
N THR A 10 47.57 3.00 -6.16
CA THR A 10 47.02 3.82 -7.24
C THR A 10 47.32 3.28 -8.63
N ASP A 11 46.37 3.46 -9.55
CA ASP A 11 46.73 3.81 -10.92
C ASP A 11 45.74 4.85 -11.48
N LYS A 12 46.31 5.95 -11.97
CA LYS A 12 45.67 7.08 -12.69
C LYS A 12 44.82 8.06 -11.88
N GLY A 13 45.48 9.13 -11.45
CA GLY A 13 45.13 10.53 -11.76
C GLY A 13 43.69 11.02 -11.54
N ASN A 14 43.57 11.93 -10.57
CA ASN A 14 42.50 12.91 -10.35
C ASN A 14 41.35 12.49 -9.41
N THR A 15 41.61 12.50 -8.09
CA THR A 15 40.55 12.49 -7.08
C THR A 15 40.07 13.91 -6.81
N MET A 16 39.06 14.37 -7.55
CA MET A 16 38.24 15.50 -7.13
C MET A 16 37.44 15.07 -5.88
N ASN A 17 37.82 15.56 -4.71
CA ASN A 17 36.99 15.50 -3.51
C ASN A 17 35.76 16.38 -3.70
N GLN A 18 34.69 15.84 -4.28
CA GLN A 18 33.37 16.46 -4.21
C GLN A 18 32.66 15.96 -2.94
N THR A 19 32.91 16.63 -1.82
CA THR A 19 31.94 16.64 -0.71
C THR A 19 30.70 17.38 -1.21
N LEU A 20 29.65 16.64 -1.58
CA LEU A 20 28.34 17.23 -1.89
C LEU A 20 27.78 17.85 -0.61
N PRO A 21 27.50 19.18 -0.59
CA PRO A 21 26.83 19.77 0.55
C PRO A 21 25.40 19.23 0.63
N ILE A 22 25.02 18.70 1.79
CA ILE A 22 23.61 18.44 2.13
C ILE A 22 22.95 19.81 2.24
N ASN A 23 22.46 20.32 1.12
CA ASN A 23 21.78 21.60 1.05
C ASN A 23 20.43 21.48 1.78
N GLN A 24 20.38 22.02 3.00
CA GLN A 24 19.14 22.32 3.70
C GLN A 24 18.39 23.41 2.93
N SER A 25 17.48 23.01 2.04
CA SER A 25 16.65 23.95 1.29
C SER A 25 15.15 23.62 1.46
N ARG A 26 14.37 24.70 1.61
CA ARG A 26 12.90 24.83 1.82
C ARG A 26 12.07 23.77 1.09
N PRO A 27 10.86 23.38 1.55
CA PRO A 27 10.00 22.45 0.81
C PRO A 27 9.73 23.02 -0.60
N ALA A 28 10.42 22.41 -1.56
CA ALA A 28 10.79 22.93 -2.86
C ALA A 28 9.64 22.73 -3.88
N PRO A 29 9.58 23.47 -5.01
CA PRO A 29 8.46 23.61 -5.97
C PRO A 29 7.76 22.35 -6.54
N HIS A 30 8.14 21.15 -6.10
CA HIS A 30 7.59 19.87 -6.57
C HIS A 30 6.63 19.19 -5.57
N PHE A 31 6.49 19.66 -4.32
CA PHE A 31 5.56 19.05 -3.35
C PHE A 31 4.13 18.98 -3.92
N ALA A 32 3.58 20.12 -4.32
CA ALA A 32 2.20 20.19 -4.82
C ALA A 32 1.99 19.32 -6.07
N LYS A 33 2.95 19.32 -7.00
CA LYS A 33 2.88 18.49 -8.21
C LYS A 33 2.92 16.99 -7.88
N THR A 34 3.83 16.56 -7.01
CA THR A 34 3.91 15.16 -6.58
C THR A 34 2.65 14.75 -5.82
N PHE A 35 2.17 15.62 -4.91
CA PHE A 35 0.95 15.40 -4.17
C PHE A 35 -0.25 15.20 -5.12
N LEU A 36 -0.47 16.13 -6.05
CA LEU A 36 -1.60 16.05 -6.99
C LEU A 36 -1.52 14.81 -7.89
N ALA A 37 -0.32 14.42 -8.33
CA ALA A 37 -0.15 13.22 -9.15
C ALA A 37 -0.51 11.94 -8.39
N LEU A 38 0.04 11.75 -7.19
CA LEU A 38 -0.22 10.56 -6.37
C LEU A 38 -1.65 10.56 -5.81
N PHE A 39 -2.16 11.71 -5.38
CA PHE A 39 -3.54 11.85 -4.93
C PHE A 39 -4.52 11.56 -6.06
N GLY A 40 -4.26 12.07 -7.27
CA GLY A 40 -5.08 11.77 -8.45
C GLY A 40 -5.12 10.28 -8.77
N LEU A 41 -4.00 9.57 -8.66
CA LEU A 41 -3.95 8.11 -8.83
C LEU A 41 -4.79 7.37 -7.78
N GLY A 42 -4.63 7.72 -6.50
CA GLY A 42 -5.43 7.11 -5.43
C GLY A 42 -6.92 7.48 -5.49
N LEU A 43 -7.24 8.70 -5.96
CA LEU A 43 -8.62 9.15 -6.11
C LEU A 43 -9.40 8.23 -7.06
N LEU A 44 -8.78 7.77 -8.15
CA LEU A 44 -9.41 6.81 -9.07
C LEU A 44 -9.84 5.53 -8.33
N GLY A 45 -9.03 5.02 -7.42
CA GLY A 45 -9.39 3.88 -6.59
C GLY A 45 -10.50 4.20 -5.59
N VAL A 46 -10.44 5.33 -4.90
CA VAL A 46 -11.53 5.75 -3.99
C VAL A 46 -12.87 5.85 -4.71
N LEU A 47 -12.90 6.36 -5.94
CA LEU A 47 -14.13 6.46 -6.74
C LEU A 47 -14.71 5.08 -7.10
N THR A 48 -13.89 4.02 -7.16
CA THR A 48 -14.40 2.65 -7.38
C THR A 48 -15.21 2.09 -6.21
N LEU A 49 -15.18 2.74 -5.03
CA LEU A 49 -16.03 2.36 -3.90
C LEU A 49 -17.50 2.74 -4.08
N ILE A 50 -17.82 3.69 -4.98
CA ILE A 50 -19.18 4.23 -5.14
C ILE A 50 -20.23 3.14 -5.35
N PRO A 51 -20.08 2.18 -6.30
CA PRO A 51 -21.09 1.16 -6.53
C PRO A 51 -21.31 0.27 -5.31
N MET A 52 -20.23 -0.05 -4.57
CA MET A 52 -20.28 -0.87 -3.36
C MET A 52 -21.00 -0.14 -2.22
N ILE A 53 -20.71 1.15 -2.02
CA ILE A 53 -21.37 1.95 -0.97
C ILE A 53 -22.86 2.11 -1.31
N MET A 54 -23.18 2.41 -2.57
CA MET A 54 -24.58 2.54 -3.00
C MET A 54 -25.35 1.23 -2.83
N SER A 55 -24.76 0.08 -3.16
CA SER A 55 -25.42 -1.22 -2.98
C SER A 55 -25.63 -1.56 -1.50
N GLN A 56 -24.68 -1.22 -0.63
CA GLN A 56 -24.82 -1.40 0.82
C GLN A 56 -25.95 -0.52 1.39
N LEU A 57 -26.01 0.75 0.99
CA LEU A 57 -27.04 1.69 1.44
C LEU A 57 -28.44 1.33 0.91
N ALA A 58 -28.54 0.79 -0.30
CA ALA A 58 -29.81 0.42 -0.91
C ALA A 58 -30.51 -0.77 -0.22
N VAL A 59 -29.79 -1.54 0.60
CA VAL A 59 -30.35 -2.67 1.37
C VAL A 59 -30.90 -2.22 2.73
N LEU A 60 -30.58 -1.00 3.18
CA LEU A 60 -31.08 -0.47 4.44
C LEU A 60 -32.58 -0.12 4.35
N PRO A 61 -33.36 -0.38 5.41
CA PRO A 61 -34.74 0.10 5.53
C PRO A 61 -34.83 1.62 5.30
N PRO A 62 -35.82 2.12 4.53
CA PRO A 62 -35.96 3.54 4.23
C PRO A 62 -36.06 4.42 5.49
N GLU A 63 -36.60 3.89 6.58
CA GLU A 63 -36.75 4.58 7.86
C GLU A 63 -35.40 4.91 8.53
N LEU A 64 -34.33 4.20 8.16
CA LEU A 64 -32.97 4.46 8.66
C LEU A 64 -32.21 5.48 7.79
N LEU A 65 -32.75 5.85 6.62
CA LEU A 65 -32.11 6.77 5.68
C LEU A 65 -32.60 8.19 5.93
N GLU A 66 -31.93 8.91 6.83
CA GLU A 66 -32.23 10.33 7.11
C GLU A 66 -31.90 11.26 5.94
N LEU A 67 -31.04 10.80 5.01
CA LEU A 67 -30.57 11.55 3.85
C LEU A 67 -30.66 10.71 2.57
N PRO A 68 -30.77 11.35 1.38
CA PRO A 68 -30.74 10.63 0.11
C PRO A 68 -29.44 9.81 -0.07
N ILE A 69 -29.54 8.62 -0.65
CA ILE A 69 -28.41 7.71 -0.90
C ILE A 69 -27.22 8.41 -1.58
N PRO A 70 -27.39 9.30 -2.59
CA PRO A 70 -26.26 10.01 -3.19
C PRO A 70 -25.50 10.89 -2.19
N VAL A 71 -26.19 11.51 -1.24
CA VAL A 71 -25.58 12.35 -0.19
C VAL A 71 -24.82 11.48 0.80
N LEU A 72 -25.42 10.38 1.28
CA LEU A 72 -24.76 9.43 2.17
C LEU A 72 -23.53 8.78 1.52
N THR A 73 -23.62 8.48 0.22
CA THR A 73 -22.49 7.96 -0.55
C THR A 73 -21.35 8.98 -0.61
N ALA A 74 -21.65 10.25 -0.93
CA ALA A 74 -20.65 11.32 -0.95
C ALA A 74 -20.00 11.53 0.44
N LEU A 75 -20.79 11.49 1.51
CA LEU A 75 -20.29 11.58 2.88
C LEU A 75 -19.39 10.39 3.24
N SER A 76 -19.74 9.18 2.83
CA SER A 76 -18.96 7.96 3.09
C SER A 76 -17.58 8.00 2.40
N LEU A 77 -17.44 8.72 1.28
CA LEU A 77 -16.16 8.92 0.60
C LEU A 77 -15.24 9.90 1.32
N LEU A 78 -15.74 10.75 2.24
CA LEU A 78 -14.89 11.73 2.92
C LEU A 78 -13.77 11.08 3.72
N ASN A 79 -14.06 10.00 4.44
CA ASN A 79 -13.06 9.29 5.24
C ASN A 79 -11.89 8.77 4.38
N PRO A 80 -12.10 7.92 3.34
CA PRO A 80 -10.99 7.45 2.52
C PRO A 80 -10.28 8.60 1.77
N LEU A 81 -10.98 9.68 1.39
CA LEU A 81 -10.35 10.85 0.77
C LEU A 81 -9.41 11.60 1.73
N ILE A 82 -9.84 11.81 2.97
CA ILE A 82 -9.02 12.45 4.01
C ILE A 82 -7.80 11.59 4.31
N LEU A 83 -7.99 10.28 4.52
CA LEU A 83 -6.88 9.35 4.76
C LEU A 83 -5.90 9.33 3.59
N LEU A 84 -6.40 9.31 2.35
CA LEU A 84 -5.55 9.37 1.16
C LEU A 84 -4.76 10.67 1.08
N ALA A 85 -5.41 11.82 1.29
CA ALA A 85 -4.75 13.12 1.29
C ALA A 85 -3.63 13.17 2.35
N LEU A 86 -3.92 12.73 3.58
CA LEU A 86 -2.93 12.69 4.66
C LEU A 86 -1.77 11.75 4.31
N ALA A 87 -2.06 10.53 3.86
CA ALA A 87 -1.02 9.56 3.50
C ALA A 87 -0.13 10.04 2.36
N VAL A 88 -0.73 10.61 1.30
CA VAL A 88 0.02 11.18 0.18
C VAL A 88 0.89 12.35 0.64
N ALA A 89 0.37 13.24 1.48
CA ALA A 89 1.15 14.35 2.03
C ALA A 89 2.34 13.84 2.87
N ILE A 90 2.08 12.94 3.81
CA ILE A 90 3.09 12.32 4.68
C ILE A 90 4.19 11.64 3.85
N GLY A 91 3.83 10.75 2.93
CA GLY A 91 4.81 10.06 2.10
C GLY A 91 5.61 11.03 1.23
N THR A 92 4.95 12.05 0.67
CA THR A 92 5.62 13.09 -0.14
C THR A 92 6.66 13.88 0.66
N LEU A 93 6.42 14.09 1.96
CA LEU A 93 7.34 14.79 2.86
C LEU A 93 8.47 13.89 3.39
N LEU A 94 8.16 12.62 3.69
CA LEU A 94 9.02 11.77 4.52
C LEU A 94 9.74 10.67 3.74
N ALA A 95 9.14 10.06 2.71
CA ALA A 95 9.65 8.85 2.08
C ALA A 95 11.10 8.99 1.57
N GLN A 96 11.40 10.08 0.86
CA GLN A 96 12.76 10.32 0.34
C GLN A 96 13.79 10.55 1.46
N ARG A 97 13.37 11.07 2.62
CA ARG A 97 14.28 11.29 3.77
C ARG A 97 14.77 9.98 4.37
N VAL A 98 14.05 8.89 4.14
CA VAL A 98 14.35 7.55 4.64
C VAL A 98 14.73 6.57 3.52
N GLY A 99 14.99 7.08 2.31
CA GLY A 99 15.42 6.27 1.17
C GLY A 99 14.33 5.45 0.48
N LEU A 100 13.05 5.69 0.80
CA LEU A 100 11.92 5.03 0.14
C LEU A 100 11.53 5.79 -1.13
N ARG A 101 11.09 5.06 -2.16
CA ARG A 101 10.98 5.55 -3.54
C ARG A 101 9.59 5.34 -4.15
N SER A 102 9.17 6.27 -5.00
CA SER A 102 8.04 6.12 -5.93
C SER A 102 8.47 6.63 -7.30
N LEU A 103 8.27 5.81 -8.32
CA LEU A 103 8.58 6.11 -9.71
C LEU A 103 7.70 7.26 -10.24
N VAL A 104 6.44 7.34 -9.83
CA VAL A 104 5.56 8.47 -10.16
C VAL A 104 6.08 9.76 -9.50
N ALA A 105 6.46 9.70 -8.23
CA ALA A 105 7.03 10.86 -7.53
C ALA A 105 8.34 11.33 -8.20
N GLU A 106 9.21 10.40 -8.57
CA GLU A 106 10.45 10.68 -9.29
C GLU A 106 10.19 11.25 -10.70
N LYS A 107 9.24 10.69 -11.45
CA LYS A 107 8.86 11.23 -12.76
C LYS A 107 8.46 12.70 -12.66
N VAL A 108 7.68 13.06 -11.64
CA VAL A 108 7.21 14.44 -11.41
C VAL A 108 8.32 15.37 -10.93
N ARG A 109 9.26 14.86 -10.11
CA ARG A 109 10.34 15.68 -9.52
C ARG A 109 11.50 15.88 -10.48
N THR A 110 11.94 14.83 -11.16
CA THR A 110 13.20 14.80 -11.92
C THR A 110 13.01 14.39 -13.38
N GLY A 111 11.79 14.10 -13.82
CA GLY A 111 11.50 13.70 -15.20
C GLY A 111 11.84 12.24 -15.51
N THR A 112 12.36 11.48 -14.54
CA THR A 112 12.84 10.10 -14.71
C THR A 112 11.72 9.20 -15.24
N PRO A 113 11.94 8.47 -16.35
CA PRO A 113 10.89 7.61 -16.92
C PRO A 113 10.54 6.45 -15.98
N ILE A 114 9.25 6.11 -15.90
CA ILE A 114 8.72 5.04 -15.04
C ILE A 114 9.06 3.66 -15.62
N TRP A 115 8.74 3.43 -16.90
CA TRP A 115 8.79 2.11 -17.51
C TRP A 115 10.15 1.40 -17.44
N PRO A 116 11.30 2.05 -17.74
CA PRO A 116 12.60 1.39 -17.66
C PRO A 116 12.97 0.89 -16.26
N GLN A 117 12.45 1.56 -15.22
CA GLN A 117 12.68 1.22 -13.82
C GLN A 117 11.71 0.15 -13.33
N LEU A 118 10.45 0.19 -13.77
CA LEU A 118 9.44 -0.77 -13.35
C LEU A 118 9.56 -2.13 -14.06
N ARG A 119 9.80 -2.13 -15.39
CA ARG A 119 9.79 -3.33 -16.23
C ARG A 119 10.61 -4.52 -15.70
N PRO A 120 11.81 -4.35 -15.09
CA PRO A 120 12.60 -5.49 -14.64
C PRO A 120 12.02 -6.13 -13.37
N ALA A 121 11.28 -5.36 -12.57
CA ALA A 121 10.68 -5.82 -11.32
C ALA A 121 9.31 -6.49 -11.52
N ILE A 122 8.64 -6.27 -12.67
CA ILE A 122 7.30 -6.79 -12.94
C ILE A 122 7.20 -8.32 -12.78
N PRO A 123 8.07 -9.16 -13.38
CA PRO A 123 7.92 -10.61 -13.28
C PRO A 123 7.99 -11.11 -11.84
N MET A 124 8.92 -10.56 -11.05
CA MET A 124 9.06 -10.90 -9.63
C MET A 124 7.85 -10.42 -8.82
N ALA A 125 7.44 -9.16 -8.97
CA ALA A 125 6.31 -8.59 -8.25
C ALA A 125 5.01 -9.34 -8.54
N PHE A 126 4.76 -9.60 -9.82
CA PHE A 126 3.58 -10.34 -10.28
C PHE A 126 3.59 -11.77 -9.76
N GLY A 127 4.72 -12.48 -9.85
CA GLY A 127 4.88 -13.83 -9.32
C GLY A 127 4.67 -13.91 -7.80
N LEU A 128 5.19 -12.95 -7.04
CA LEU A 128 4.96 -12.86 -5.60
C LEU A 128 3.51 -12.55 -5.25
N GLY A 129 2.83 -11.71 -6.04
CA GLY A 129 1.40 -11.42 -5.86
C GLY A 129 0.52 -12.66 -6.08
N LEU A 130 0.79 -13.41 -7.15
CA LEU A 130 0.11 -14.69 -7.42
C LEU A 130 0.43 -15.76 -6.36
N GLY A 131 1.70 -15.88 -5.98
CA GLY A 131 2.11 -16.81 -4.92
C GLY A 131 1.44 -16.49 -3.59
N PHE A 132 1.36 -15.21 -3.24
CA PHE A 132 0.64 -14.75 -2.05
C PHE A 132 -0.86 -15.05 -2.13
N MET A 133 -1.49 -14.84 -3.30
CA MET A 133 -2.88 -15.21 -3.53
C MET A 133 -3.12 -16.70 -3.23
N LEU A 134 -2.26 -17.59 -3.73
CA LEU A 134 -2.39 -19.03 -3.46
C LEU A 134 -2.27 -19.35 -1.97
N VAL A 135 -1.31 -18.75 -1.27
CA VAL A 135 -1.15 -18.92 0.18
C VAL A 135 -2.41 -18.49 0.92
N ILE A 136 -2.99 -17.33 0.59
CA ILE A 136 -4.20 -16.84 1.24
C ILE A 136 -5.40 -17.73 0.96
N VAL A 137 -5.61 -18.16 -0.28
CA VAL A 137 -6.71 -19.07 -0.64
C VAL A 137 -6.62 -20.39 0.13
N VAL A 138 -5.41 -20.95 0.25
CA VAL A 138 -5.17 -22.18 1.01
C VAL A 138 -5.43 -21.97 2.50
N LEU A 139 -4.83 -20.94 3.10
CA LEU A 139 -5.02 -20.63 4.52
C LEU A 139 -6.50 -20.37 4.82
N ASP A 140 -7.18 -19.64 3.95
CA ASP A 140 -8.59 -19.35 4.13
C ASP A 140 -9.43 -20.62 4.13
N ARG A 141 -9.17 -21.54 3.19
CA ARG A 141 -9.88 -22.82 3.12
C ARG A 141 -9.65 -23.70 4.37
N PHE A 142 -8.52 -23.55 5.04
CA PHE A 142 -8.26 -24.21 6.32
C PHE A 142 -8.92 -23.52 7.52
N ILE A 143 -8.98 -22.19 7.54
CA ILE A 143 -9.52 -21.44 8.69
C ILE A 143 -11.05 -21.34 8.65
N ASN A 144 -11.63 -21.14 7.46
CA ASN A 144 -13.06 -20.86 7.29
C ASN A 144 -14.01 -21.93 7.90
N PRO A 145 -13.71 -23.24 7.83
CA PRO A 145 -14.55 -24.27 8.48
C PRO A 145 -14.71 -24.09 9.99
N PHE A 146 -13.76 -23.41 10.65
CA PHE A 146 -13.82 -23.13 12.09
C PHE A 146 -14.54 -21.82 12.42
N ALA A 147 -14.75 -20.95 11.43
CA ALA A 147 -15.39 -19.65 11.62
C ALA A 147 -16.90 -19.76 11.85
N ASN A 148 -17.54 -20.86 11.42
CA ASN A 148 -19.00 -21.08 11.50
C ASN A 148 -19.82 -19.90 10.96
N VAL A 149 -19.29 -19.20 9.95
CA VAL A 149 -19.91 -18.04 9.34
C VAL A 149 -19.81 -18.18 7.83
N GLU A 150 -20.95 -18.10 7.14
CA GLU A 150 -20.98 -18.03 5.70
C GLU A 150 -20.69 -16.59 5.27
N LEU A 151 -19.57 -16.40 4.56
CA LEU A 151 -19.30 -15.14 3.90
C LEU A 151 -20.21 -15.02 2.67
N PRO A 152 -20.72 -13.82 2.36
CA PRO A 152 -21.49 -13.60 1.14
C PRO A 152 -20.73 -14.09 -0.08
N THR A 153 -21.45 -14.66 -1.05
CA THR A 153 -20.85 -15.03 -2.33
C THR A 153 -20.23 -13.80 -2.98
N ALA A 154 -19.05 -14.03 -3.56
CA ALA A 154 -18.31 -12.98 -4.24
C ALA A 154 -19.22 -12.40 -5.34
N GLY A 155 -19.44 -11.07 -5.32
CA GLY A 155 -20.24 -10.37 -6.33
C GLY A 155 -19.63 -10.47 -7.73
N ASN A 156 -20.09 -9.65 -8.68
CA ASN A 156 -19.58 -9.67 -10.06
C ASN A 156 -18.03 -9.67 -10.09
N PRO A 157 -17.37 -10.70 -10.68
CA PRO A 157 -15.91 -10.85 -10.60
C PRO A 157 -15.16 -9.71 -11.30
N PHE A 158 -15.72 -9.11 -12.36
CA PHE A 158 -15.13 -7.96 -13.03
C PHE A 158 -15.14 -6.71 -12.16
N MET A 159 -16.23 -6.48 -11.42
CA MET A 159 -16.31 -5.36 -10.47
C MET A 159 -15.30 -5.53 -9.33
N GLN A 160 -15.13 -6.76 -8.83
CA GLN A 160 -14.11 -7.07 -7.83
C GLN A 160 -12.69 -6.87 -8.36
N LEU A 161 -12.44 -7.23 -9.63
CA LEU A 161 -11.15 -6.98 -10.25
C LEU A 161 -10.87 -5.47 -10.35
N VAL A 162 -11.82 -4.66 -10.82
CA VAL A 162 -11.63 -3.21 -10.92
C VAL A 162 -11.36 -2.59 -9.55
N LEU A 163 -12.15 -2.96 -8.53
CA LEU A 163 -11.95 -2.51 -7.16
C LEU A 163 -10.56 -2.95 -6.63
N GLY A 164 -10.20 -4.21 -6.84
CA GLY A 164 -8.92 -4.76 -6.40
C GLY A 164 -7.71 -4.13 -7.08
N LEU A 165 -7.80 -3.81 -8.38
CA LEU A 165 -6.71 -3.16 -9.11
C LEU A 165 -6.53 -1.70 -8.70
N LEU A 166 -7.63 -0.94 -8.56
CA LEU A 166 -7.56 0.52 -8.34
C LEU A 166 -7.58 0.88 -6.85
N TYR A 167 -8.49 0.30 -6.06
CA TYR A 167 -8.50 0.55 -4.63
C TYR A 167 -7.38 -0.23 -3.92
N GLY A 168 -7.36 -1.56 -4.04
CA GLY A 168 -6.32 -2.39 -3.41
C GLY A 168 -4.93 -2.09 -3.97
N GLY A 169 -4.76 -2.28 -5.27
CA GLY A 169 -3.47 -2.18 -5.94
C GLY A 169 -2.85 -0.78 -5.97
N ILE A 170 -3.62 0.31 -5.81
CA ILE A 170 -3.09 1.68 -5.85
C ILE A 170 -3.38 2.44 -4.55
N THR A 171 -4.65 2.54 -4.16
CA THR A 171 -5.07 3.39 -3.03
C THR A 171 -4.53 2.87 -1.71
N GLU A 172 -4.65 1.57 -1.44
CA GLU A 172 -4.14 0.98 -0.20
C GLU A 172 -2.62 1.03 -0.11
N GLU A 173 -1.90 0.89 -1.23
CA GLU A 173 -0.45 1.06 -1.26
C GLU A 173 -0.05 2.52 -0.97
N LEU A 174 -0.81 3.50 -1.45
CA LEU A 174 -0.59 4.91 -1.08
C LEU A 174 -0.86 5.16 0.41
N LEU A 175 -1.93 4.59 0.96
CA LEU A 175 -2.27 4.71 2.38
C LEU A 175 -1.18 4.10 3.27
N LEU A 176 -0.80 2.86 2.98
CA LEU A 176 -0.03 2.05 3.90
C LEU A 176 1.46 2.09 3.65
N ARG A 177 1.90 2.02 2.40
CA ARG A 177 3.33 1.99 2.07
C ARG A 177 3.83 3.42 1.99
N TRP A 178 3.23 4.20 1.10
CA TRP A 178 3.65 5.57 0.89
C TRP A 178 3.44 6.45 2.13
N GLY A 179 2.26 6.42 2.75
CA GLY A 179 1.97 7.19 3.96
C GLY A 179 2.50 6.56 5.25
N LEU A 180 1.82 5.52 5.72
CA LEU A 180 1.98 4.97 7.06
C LEU A 180 3.37 4.35 7.32
N MET A 181 3.85 3.49 6.43
CA MET A 181 5.16 2.86 6.57
C MET A 181 6.27 3.90 6.49
N SER A 182 6.22 4.85 5.56
CA SER A 182 7.19 5.95 5.51
C SER A 182 7.23 6.76 6.82
N LEU A 183 6.06 7.02 7.42
CA LEU A 183 5.97 7.68 8.73
C LEU A 183 6.66 6.85 9.82
N PHE A 184 6.39 5.55 9.91
CA PHE A 184 7.00 4.69 10.92
C PHE A 184 8.50 4.53 10.74
N VAL A 185 8.99 4.36 9.51
CA VAL A 185 10.43 4.34 9.23
C VAL A 185 11.06 5.66 9.65
N TRP A 186 10.43 6.79 9.30
CA TRP A 186 10.93 8.11 9.66
C TRP A 186 10.95 8.33 11.17
N LEU A 187 9.89 7.97 11.89
CA LEU A 187 9.83 8.07 13.35
C LEU A 187 10.92 7.21 14.00
N GLY A 188 11.05 5.94 13.62
CA GLY A 188 12.08 5.06 14.16
C GLY A 188 13.49 5.57 13.87
N TRP A 189 13.74 6.05 12.65
CA TRP A 189 15.02 6.63 12.26
C TRP A 189 15.35 7.92 13.05
N ARG A 190 14.36 8.77 13.33
CA ARG A 190 14.55 9.98 14.14
C ARG A 190 14.75 9.69 15.62
N VAL A 191 14.03 8.72 16.17
CA VAL A 191 14.10 8.37 17.60
C VAL A 191 15.35 7.57 17.91
N PHE A 192 15.62 6.50 17.17
CA PHE A 192 16.68 5.54 17.51
C PHE A 192 18.03 5.85 16.85
N GLN A 193 18.03 6.56 15.72
CA GLN A 193 19.26 6.92 14.99
C GLN A 193 19.49 8.44 14.91
N ARG A 194 18.63 9.26 15.54
CA ARG A 194 18.70 10.74 15.52
C ARG A 194 18.72 11.34 14.10
N GLY A 195 18.26 10.58 13.11
CA GLY A 195 18.34 10.99 11.71
C GLY A 195 19.75 10.88 11.09
N ALA A 196 20.66 10.10 11.67
CA ALA A 196 22.01 9.91 11.16
C ALA A 196 22.07 8.69 10.22
N GLY A 197 22.66 8.88 9.03
CA GLY A 197 22.83 7.82 8.04
C GLY A 197 21.50 7.27 7.50
N ALA A 198 21.55 6.11 6.86
CA ALA A 198 20.35 5.40 6.39
C ALA A 198 19.61 4.71 7.55
N PRO A 199 18.27 4.55 7.48
CA PRO A 199 17.51 3.77 8.44
C PRO A 199 18.05 2.35 8.58
N HIS A 200 18.25 1.90 9.81
CA HIS A 200 18.69 0.53 10.08
C HIS A 200 17.62 -0.49 9.62
N PRO A 201 17.99 -1.63 9.01
CA PRO A 201 17.04 -2.65 8.56
C PRO A 201 15.99 -3.07 9.59
N ALA A 202 16.37 -3.16 10.87
CA ALA A 202 15.44 -3.49 11.96
C ALA A 202 14.31 -2.46 12.11
N ILE A 203 14.59 -1.17 11.92
CA ILE A 203 13.57 -0.11 11.95
C ILE A 203 12.61 -0.28 10.78
N VAL A 204 13.13 -0.60 9.59
CA VAL A 204 12.31 -0.77 8.41
C VAL A 204 11.40 -1.99 8.53
N TRP A 205 11.93 -3.14 8.97
CA TRP A 205 11.11 -4.32 9.24
C TRP A 205 10.05 -4.06 10.31
N THR A 206 10.40 -3.37 11.40
CA THR A 206 9.42 -2.99 12.43
C THR A 206 8.29 -2.14 11.82
N ALA A 207 8.62 -1.16 10.98
CA ALA A 207 7.63 -0.34 10.29
C ALA A 207 6.75 -1.16 9.33
N ILE A 208 7.32 -2.13 8.62
CA ILE A 208 6.57 -3.07 7.77
C ILE A 208 5.56 -3.85 8.60
N PHE A 209 5.99 -4.46 9.73
CA PHE A 209 5.08 -5.25 10.58
C PHE A 209 3.97 -4.40 11.21
N LEU A 210 4.29 -3.19 11.69
CA LEU A 210 3.29 -2.29 12.26
C LEU A 210 2.27 -1.83 11.21
N ALA A 211 2.73 -1.44 10.02
CA ALA A 211 1.84 -1.05 8.92
C ALA A 211 0.99 -2.24 8.44
N ALA A 212 1.55 -3.45 8.41
CA ALA A 212 0.85 -4.68 8.05
C ALA A 212 -0.26 -5.06 9.06
N ILE A 213 -0.01 -4.92 10.36
CA ILE A 213 -1.05 -5.16 11.37
C ILE A 213 -2.17 -4.12 11.22
N LEU A 214 -1.82 -2.84 11.04
CA LEU A 214 -2.80 -1.78 10.83
C LEU A 214 -3.57 -1.93 9.52
N PHE A 215 -2.98 -2.54 8.49
CA PHE A 215 -3.69 -2.94 7.27
C PHE A 215 -4.85 -3.89 7.60
N GLY A 216 -4.54 -4.95 8.35
CA GLY A 216 -5.54 -5.94 8.74
C GLY A 216 -6.60 -5.39 9.69
N VAL A 217 -6.21 -4.52 10.62
CA VAL A 217 -7.17 -3.79 11.47
C VAL A 217 -8.06 -2.88 10.63
N GLY A 218 -7.51 -2.20 9.63
CA GLY A 218 -8.25 -1.33 8.70
C GLY A 218 -9.33 -2.06 7.89
N HIS A 219 -9.24 -3.38 7.78
CA HIS A 219 -10.24 -4.22 7.11
C HIS A 219 -11.41 -4.63 8.02
N LEU A 220 -11.30 -4.48 9.34
CA LEU A 220 -12.34 -4.90 10.28
C LEU A 220 -13.69 -4.18 10.08
N PRO A 221 -13.76 -2.86 9.79
CA PRO A 221 -15.03 -2.19 9.53
C PRO A 221 -15.77 -2.75 8.31
N ALA A 222 -15.05 -3.08 7.23
CA ALA A 222 -15.63 -3.70 6.04
C ALA A 222 -16.09 -5.14 6.32
N MET A 223 -15.35 -5.90 7.14
CA MET A 223 -15.80 -7.22 7.58
C MET A 223 -17.04 -7.15 8.49
N ALA A 224 -17.11 -6.16 9.37
CA ALA A 224 -18.24 -5.95 10.27
C ALA A 224 -19.55 -5.60 9.54
N SER A 225 -19.48 -5.04 8.33
CA SER A 225 -20.67 -4.77 7.52
C SER A 225 -21.21 -6.00 6.81
N MET A 226 -20.43 -7.09 6.75
CA MET A 226 -20.82 -8.35 6.10
C MET A 226 -21.25 -9.39 7.12
N VAL A 227 -20.55 -9.49 8.25
CA VAL A 227 -20.74 -10.55 9.25
C VAL A 227 -20.49 -10.06 10.67
N VAL A 228 -21.05 -10.77 11.65
CA VAL A 228 -20.75 -10.52 13.06
C VAL A 228 -19.29 -10.87 13.36
N LEU A 229 -18.57 -9.91 13.97
CA LEU A 229 -17.17 -10.11 14.33
C LEU A 229 -17.02 -11.01 15.55
N THR A 230 -16.60 -12.26 15.33
CA THR A 230 -16.11 -13.15 16.39
C THR A 230 -14.60 -12.97 16.59
N PRO A 231 -14.02 -13.38 17.74
CA PRO A 231 -12.56 -13.33 17.93
C PRO A 231 -11.78 -14.03 16.82
N LEU A 232 -12.30 -15.17 16.32
CA LEU A 232 -11.67 -15.90 15.21
C LEU A 232 -11.72 -15.10 13.90
N ILE A 233 -12.85 -14.46 13.57
CA ILE A 233 -12.96 -13.61 12.37
C ILE A 233 -12.01 -12.41 12.47
N ILE A 234 -11.90 -11.78 13.65
CA ILE A 234 -10.98 -10.67 13.88
C ILE A 234 -9.53 -11.11 13.62
N VAL A 235 -9.09 -12.21 14.26
CA VAL A 235 -7.74 -12.73 14.09
C VAL A 235 -7.47 -13.14 12.65
N ARG A 236 -8.40 -13.85 12.00
CA ARG A 236 -8.29 -14.25 10.59
C ARG A 236 -8.12 -13.04 9.69
N THR A 237 -8.99 -12.03 9.81
CA THR A 237 -8.94 -10.83 8.98
C THR A 237 -7.63 -10.08 9.17
N ILE A 238 -7.18 -9.91 10.41
CA ILE A 238 -5.90 -9.24 10.68
C ILE A 238 -4.74 -10.05 10.08
N LEU A 239 -4.71 -11.36 10.32
CA LEU A 239 -3.63 -12.24 9.88
C LEU A 239 -3.49 -12.26 8.35
N LEU A 240 -4.57 -12.55 7.62
CA LEU A 240 -4.53 -12.70 6.17
C LEU A 240 -4.08 -11.39 5.49
N ASN A 241 -4.60 -10.25 5.94
CA ASN A 241 -4.19 -8.94 5.43
C ASN A 241 -2.76 -8.59 5.85
N ALA A 242 -2.35 -8.85 7.08
CA ALA A 242 -0.99 -8.56 7.55
C ALA A 242 0.07 -9.35 6.77
N LEU A 243 -0.21 -10.59 6.36
CA LEU A 243 0.70 -11.35 5.49
C LEU A 243 0.95 -10.64 4.16
N GLY A 244 -0.10 -10.09 3.53
CA GLY A 244 0.04 -9.27 2.31
C GLY A 244 0.74 -7.94 2.60
N GLY A 245 0.37 -7.35 3.74
CA GLY A 245 1.07 -6.28 4.46
C GLY A 245 2.59 -6.38 4.34
N ILE A 246 3.12 -7.51 4.83
CA ILE A 246 4.55 -7.82 4.89
C ILE A 246 5.16 -7.96 3.49
N VAL A 247 4.52 -8.72 2.60
CA VAL A 247 5.04 -8.96 1.24
C VAL A 247 5.17 -7.66 0.47
N PHE A 248 4.10 -6.85 0.39
CA PHE A 248 4.15 -5.62 -0.40
C PHE A 248 4.97 -4.52 0.30
N GLY A 249 5.01 -4.51 1.65
CA GLY A 249 5.90 -3.63 2.40
C GLY A 249 7.38 -3.92 2.13
N TRP A 250 7.76 -5.19 2.03
CA TRP A 250 9.11 -5.59 1.65
C TRP A 250 9.45 -5.20 0.21
N LEU A 251 8.54 -5.39 -0.74
CA LEU A 251 8.72 -4.94 -2.13
C LEU A 251 8.87 -3.43 -2.25
N PHE A 252 8.09 -2.67 -1.48
CA PHE A 252 8.22 -1.21 -1.42
C PHE A 252 9.58 -0.78 -0.91
N TRP A 253 10.10 -1.44 0.13
CA TRP A 253 11.42 -1.14 0.67
C TRP A 253 12.55 -1.56 -0.27
N ARG A 254 12.45 -2.74 -0.88
CA ARG A 254 13.46 -3.29 -1.78
C ARG A 254 13.57 -2.51 -3.08
N ASP A 255 12.43 -2.15 -3.68
CA ASP A 255 12.37 -1.61 -5.04
C ASP A 255 11.75 -0.21 -5.08
N ASN A 256 10.41 -0.12 -5.03
CA ASN A 256 9.63 1.13 -5.08
C ASN A 256 8.14 0.84 -4.86
N LEU A 257 7.37 1.92 -4.69
CA LEU A 257 5.92 1.86 -4.45
C LEU A 257 5.18 1.12 -5.57
N GLU A 258 5.51 1.41 -6.81
CA GLU A 258 4.83 0.87 -7.98
C GLU A 258 5.10 -0.63 -8.16
N THR A 259 6.25 -1.13 -7.70
CA THR A 259 6.53 -2.57 -7.61
C THR A 259 5.60 -3.25 -6.59
N ALA A 260 5.34 -2.62 -5.44
CA ALA A 260 4.35 -3.12 -4.47
C ALA A 260 2.92 -3.09 -5.07
N MET A 261 2.57 -2.01 -5.76
CA MET A 261 1.29 -1.88 -6.48
C MET A 261 1.06 -2.99 -7.51
N VAL A 262 2.08 -3.32 -8.31
CA VAL A 262 2.01 -4.43 -9.28
C VAL A 262 1.78 -5.77 -8.59
N SER A 263 2.46 -6.02 -7.46
CA SER A 263 2.29 -7.27 -6.71
C SER A 263 0.89 -7.40 -6.10
N HIS A 264 0.38 -6.33 -5.49
CA HIS A 264 -0.96 -6.31 -4.92
C HIS A 264 -2.05 -6.42 -6.00
N ALA A 265 -1.88 -5.72 -7.13
CA ALA A 265 -2.75 -5.89 -8.29
C ALA A 265 -2.75 -7.34 -8.81
N ALA A 266 -1.58 -7.99 -8.87
CA ALA A 266 -1.46 -9.39 -9.30
C ALA A 266 -2.19 -10.36 -8.36
N PHE A 267 -2.22 -10.09 -7.05
CA PHE A 267 -3.04 -10.84 -6.11
C PHE A 267 -4.53 -10.82 -6.52
N HIS A 268 -5.08 -9.65 -6.85
CA HIS A 268 -6.45 -9.51 -7.30
C HIS A 268 -6.71 -10.12 -8.68
N VAL A 269 -5.74 -10.08 -9.59
CA VAL A 269 -5.81 -10.82 -10.88
C VAL A 269 -5.95 -12.32 -10.63
N GLY A 270 -5.18 -12.86 -9.69
CA GLY A 270 -5.30 -14.27 -9.28
C GLY A 270 -6.69 -14.62 -8.75
N LEU A 271 -7.21 -13.80 -7.83
CA LEU A 271 -8.57 -13.98 -7.29
C LEU A 271 -9.66 -13.86 -8.36
N PHE A 272 -9.49 -12.97 -9.34
CA PHE A 272 -10.42 -12.82 -10.45
C PHE A 272 -10.62 -14.13 -11.21
N PHE A 273 -9.54 -14.84 -11.55
CA PHE A 273 -9.66 -16.12 -12.29
C PHE A 273 -10.37 -17.20 -11.46
N ILE A 274 -10.14 -17.24 -10.15
CA ILE A 274 -10.84 -18.17 -9.25
C ILE A 274 -12.33 -17.83 -9.23
N ASN A 275 -12.67 -16.56 -8.97
CA ASN A 275 -14.06 -16.11 -8.86
C ASN A 275 -14.80 -16.23 -10.19
N LEU A 276 -14.14 -15.98 -11.32
CA LEU A 276 -14.70 -16.17 -12.65
C LEU A 276 -15.03 -17.65 -12.91
N GLY A 277 -14.14 -18.57 -12.52
CA GLY A 277 -14.38 -20.01 -12.63
C GLY A 277 -15.62 -20.44 -11.84
N VAL A 278 -15.75 -19.96 -10.60
CA VAL A 278 -16.94 -20.21 -9.77
C VAL A 278 -18.19 -19.62 -10.41
N TRP A 279 -18.13 -18.38 -10.88
CA TRP A 279 -19.26 -17.68 -11.50
C TRP A 279 -19.76 -18.33 -12.79
N LEU A 280 -18.88 -18.95 -13.58
CA LEU A 280 -19.27 -19.67 -14.81
C LEU A 280 -19.85 -21.06 -14.55
N MET A 281 -19.64 -21.64 -13.37
CA MET A 281 -20.10 -22.98 -13.00
C MET A 281 -21.40 -22.97 -12.18
N GLY A 282 -21.82 -21.82 -11.65
CA GLY A 282 -23.08 -21.62 -10.92
C GLY A 282 -24.17 -21.05 -11.81
#